data_AF-A0A835XAK9-F1
#
_entry.id   AF-A0A835XAK9-F1
#
_cell.length_a   1.000
_cell.length_b   1.000
_cell.length_c   1.000
_cell.angle_alpha   90.00
_cell.angle_beta   90.00
_cell.angle_gamma   90.00
#
_symmetry.space_group_name_H-M   'P 1'
#
loop_
_entity.id
_entity.type
_entity.pdbx_description
1 polymer ?
#
loop_
_entity_poly.entity_id
_entity_poly.type
_entity_poly.pdbx_seq_one_letter_code
_entity_poly.pdbx_strand_id
1 'polypeptide(L)'
;MKTESKTAIILGVVILSAIFGISFAFSSLESTSPELIQTSQKNNQDLLQVSNIDKSKYKIAPELVGIAHYLNTSPEQLSKDIENKVVLYDIWTYSCINCIRTLPYVTEWNEKYSDDGLLIIGIHSPEFEFEKNVNNVKMAVDKYGITYPVVLDNNWETWKAFENRYWPRKYVADHEGYIRYDHIGEGSYKETEKVIQQLLEERAQVLSIQMASAESLVDIEEFQHTSFRTPELYFGYKFAQGRNQLGNEEGFNPGKVVTYSIPNNLQQHFFYLDGTWKNQEGGMKLVSNTGSIVVPYHAKEVNIVTANDAELEIYLDDDPISSTYSGRDLVSGNKLITVESGLINIVNSERAASHVLKIIVTGPDFEIYTLTFG
;
A
#
# COMPACT_ATOMS: atom_id res chain seq x y z
N MET A 1 -38.39 41.13 -29.91
CA MET A 1 -38.33 41.26 -28.43
C MET A 1 -39.60 40.81 -27.69
N LYS A 2 -40.36 39.79 -28.14
CA LYS A 2 -41.53 39.27 -27.36
C LYS A 2 -41.55 37.75 -27.15
N THR A 3 -40.61 37.01 -27.72
CA THR A 3 -40.52 35.54 -27.61
C THR A 3 -39.42 35.09 -26.64
N GLU A 4 -38.33 35.83 -26.50
CA GLU A 4 -37.24 35.46 -25.57
C GLU A 4 -37.57 35.66 -24.09
N SER A 5 -38.43 36.63 -23.74
CA SER A 5 -38.80 36.85 -22.34
C SER A 5 -39.77 35.80 -21.79
N LYS A 6 -40.52 35.08 -22.64
CA LYS A 6 -41.43 34.01 -22.20
C LYS A 6 -40.69 32.74 -21.80
N THR A 7 -39.59 32.42 -22.49
CA THR A 7 -38.77 31.24 -22.18
C THR A 7 -37.98 31.41 -20.88
N ALA A 8 -37.48 32.62 -20.59
CA ALA A 8 -36.76 32.91 -19.35
C ALA A 8 -37.67 32.86 -18.10
N ILE A 9 -38.94 33.28 -18.22
CA ILE A 9 -39.91 33.24 -17.11
C ILE A 9 -40.31 31.79 -16.79
N ILE A 10 -40.48 30.94 -17.81
CA ILE A 10 -40.81 29.53 -17.62
C ILE A 10 -39.65 28.76 -16.97
N LEU A 11 -38.39 29.04 -17.36
CA LEU A 11 -37.22 28.40 -16.75
C LEU A 11 -37.02 28.83 -15.29
N GLY A 12 -37.29 30.10 -14.96
CA GLY A 12 -37.17 30.62 -13.59
C GLY A 12 -38.19 30.02 -12.61
N VAL A 13 -39.42 29.73 -13.07
CA VAL A 13 -40.47 29.12 -12.23
C VAL A 13 -40.18 27.65 -11.93
N VAL A 14 -39.56 26.92 -12.86
CA VAL A 14 -39.19 25.50 -12.65
C VAL A 14 -38.01 25.34 -11.68
N ILE A 15 -37.07 26.29 -11.67
CA ILE A 15 -35.94 26.26 -10.73
C ILE A 15 -36.40 26.62 -9.31
N LEU A 16 -37.31 27.59 -9.15
CA LEU A 16 -37.85 27.97 -7.84
C LEU A 16 -38.71 26.87 -7.19
N SER A 17 -39.48 26.10 -7.97
CA SER A 17 -40.25 24.97 -7.43
C SER A 17 -39.38 23.78 -7.02
N ALA A 18 -38.25 23.55 -7.70
CA ALA A 18 -37.26 22.54 -7.30
C ALA A 18 -36.54 22.91 -5.99
N ILE A 19 -36.21 24.20 -5.79
CA ILE A 19 -35.54 24.67 -4.55
C ILE A 19 -36.50 24.62 -3.35
N PHE A 20 -37.79 24.95 -3.54
CA PHE A 20 -38.77 24.88 -2.45
C PHE A 20 -39.13 23.42 -2.08
N GLY A 21 -39.12 22.51 -3.05
CA GLY A 21 -39.30 21.07 -2.80
C GLY A 21 -38.17 20.43 -2.01
N ILE A 22 -36.93 20.94 -2.15
CA ILE A 22 -35.76 20.46 -1.41
C ILE A 22 -35.71 21.04 0.01
N SER A 23 -36.13 22.29 0.23
CA SER A 23 -36.21 22.86 1.59
C SER A 23 -37.31 22.22 2.45
N PHE A 24 -38.44 21.80 1.86
CA PHE A 24 -39.50 21.12 2.61
C PHE A 24 -39.16 19.67 2.96
N ALA A 25 -38.23 19.03 2.22
CA ALA A 25 -37.72 17.70 2.53
C ALA A 25 -36.63 17.72 3.63
N PHE A 26 -35.97 18.86 3.85
CA PHE A 26 -34.92 18.99 4.87
C PHE A 26 -35.41 19.45 6.25
N SER A 27 -36.63 19.98 6.38
CA SER A 27 -37.20 20.38 7.68
C SER A 27 -37.90 19.24 8.43
N SER A 28 -37.98 18.03 7.87
CA SER A 28 -38.64 16.87 8.51
C SER A 28 -37.66 15.87 9.16
N LEU A 29 -36.35 16.13 9.10
CA LEU A 29 -35.31 15.24 9.64
C LEU A 29 -34.68 15.72 10.95
N GLU A 30 -35.27 16.73 11.60
CA GLU A 30 -34.72 17.27 12.85
C GLU A 30 -35.80 17.28 13.94
N SER A 31 -36.13 16.08 14.43
CA SER A 31 -36.71 15.91 15.77
C SER A 31 -36.45 14.49 16.27
N THR A 32 -35.52 14.35 17.21
CA THR A 32 -35.70 13.66 18.50
C THR A 32 -34.34 13.46 19.19
N SER A 33 -34.15 14.21 20.27
CA SER A 33 -33.14 13.97 21.30
C SER A 33 -33.48 12.71 22.14
N PRO A 34 -32.50 12.12 22.85
CA PRO A 34 -32.58 10.74 23.35
C PRO A 34 -33.33 10.61 24.68
N GLU A 35 -34.20 9.61 24.78
CA GLU A 35 -34.73 9.13 26.07
C GLU A 35 -33.81 8.05 26.66
N LEU A 36 -33.32 8.32 27.87
CA LEU A 36 -32.69 7.37 28.76
C LEU A 36 -33.75 6.46 29.42
N ILE A 37 -33.29 5.25 29.76
CA ILE A 37 -33.87 4.25 30.68
C ILE A 37 -34.84 3.21 30.05
N GLN A 38 -34.33 2.01 29.74
CA GLN A 38 -34.59 0.78 30.52
C GLN A 38 -33.81 -0.42 29.93
N THR A 39 -32.72 -0.76 30.60
CA THR A 39 -32.00 -2.03 30.55
C THR A 39 -32.93 -3.17 30.99
N SER A 40 -33.07 -4.22 30.16
CA SER A 40 -33.06 -5.66 30.56
C SER A 40 -33.75 -6.65 29.60
N GLN A 41 -33.90 -6.39 28.28
CA GLN A 41 -34.45 -7.40 27.35
C GLN A 41 -33.84 -7.45 25.94
N LYS A 42 -32.71 -6.77 25.68
CA LYS A 42 -32.16 -6.61 24.31
C LYS A 42 -31.32 -7.78 23.76
N ASN A 43 -31.07 -8.84 24.54
CA ASN A 43 -30.05 -9.82 24.16
C ASN A 43 -30.50 -10.85 23.10
N ASN A 44 -31.80 -11.11 22.91
CA ASN A 44 -32.23 -12.17 21.97
C ASN A 44 -32.53 -11.70 20.54
N GLN A 45 -32.73 -10.40 20.29
CA GLN A 45 -33.01 -9.90 18.93
C GLN A 45 -31.74 -9.56 18.15
N ASP A 46 -30.68 -9.09 18.80
CA ASP A 46 -29.38 -8.89 18.15
C ASP A 46 -28.70 -10.24 17.82
N LEU A 47 -28.87 -11.27 18.68
CA LEU A 47 -28.42 -12.65 18.43
C LEU A 47 -28.99 -13.26 17.13
N LEU A 48 -30.21 -12.86 16.73
CA LEU A 48 -30.86 -13.33 15.51
C LEU A 48 -30.48 -12.53 14.26
N GLN A 49 -29.87 -11.34 14.40
CA GLN A 49 -29.44 -10.54 13.26
C GLN A 49 -28.03 -10.92 12.78
N VAL A 50 -27.12 -11.23 13.71
CA VAL A 50 -25.75 -11.66 13.38
C VAL A 50 -25.75 -12.99 12.60
N SER A 51 -26.66 -13.90 12.93
CA SER A 51 -26.78 -15.20 12.24
C SER A 51 -27.55 -15.17 10.91
N ASN A 52 -28.11 -14.02 10.50
CA ASN A 52 -28.98 -13.89 9.32
C ASN A 52 -28.43 -12.94 8.24
N ILE A 53 -27.13 -12.65 8.28
CA ILE A 53 -26.48 -11.91 7.19
C ILE A 53 -26.60 -12.74 5.91
N ASP A 54 -27.18 -12.15 4.87
CA ASP A 54 -27.28 -12.77 3.55
C ASP A 54 -25.88 -12.95 2.94
N LYS A 55 -25.30 -14.14 3.14
CA LYS A 55 -23.94 -14.47 2.69
C LYS A 55 -23.82 -14.69 1.19
N SER A 56 -24.94 -14.77 0.46
CA SER A 56 -24.93 -14.96 -1.01
C SER A 56 -24.23 -13.83 -1.78
N LYS A 57 -24.02 -12.68 -1.12
CA LYS A 57 -23.37 -11.50 -1.68
C LYS A 57 -21.86 -11.47 -1.48
N TYR A 58 -21.30 -12.33 -0.63
CA TYR A 58 -19.88 -12.35 -0.34
C TYR A 58 -19.18 -13.45 -1.14
N LYS A 59 -17.97 -13.15 -1.62
CA LYS A 59 -17.08 -14.16 -2.19
C LYS A 59 -16.43 -14.95 -1.07
N ILE A 60 -16.27 -16.26 -1.25
CA ILE A 60 -15.40 -17.06 -0.39
C ILE A 60 -13.95 -16.73 -0.72
N ALA A 61 -13.09 -16.63 0.29
CA ALA A 61 -11.66 -16.46 0.10
C ALA A 61 -11.11 -17.64 -0.74
N PRO A 62 -10.38 -17.38 -1.83
CA PRO A 62 -9.85 -18.45 -2.65
C PRO A 62 -8.79 -19.23 -1.89
N GLU A 63 -8.54 -20.47 -2.34
CA GLU A 63 -7.42 -21.26 -1.83
C GLU A 63 -6.08 -20.57 -2.10
N LEU A 64 -5.12 -20.75 -1.18
CA LEU A 64 -3.74 -20.33 -1.37
C LEU A 64 -3.04 -21.34 -2.29
N VAL A 65 -2.84 -20.95 -3.55
CA VAL A 65 -2.33 -21.80 -4.63
C VAL A 65 -0.96 -21.32 -5.12
N GLY A 66 -0.14 -22.23 -5.63
CA GLY A 66 1.17 -21.91 -6.21
C GLY A 66 2.20 -21.41 -5.19
N ILE A 67 2.03 -21.71 -3.90
CA ILE A 67 2.94 -21.25 -2.84
C ILE A 67 4.31 -21.93 -2.98
N ALA A 68 5.35 -21.13 -3.16
CA ALA A 68 6.73 -21.60 -3.31
C ALA A 68 7.36 -22.00 -1.96
N HIS A 69 7.09 -21.22 -0.92
CA HIS A 69 7.64 -21.42 0.43
C HIS A 69 6.66 -20.95 1.50
N TYR A 70 6.79 -21.55 2.69
CA TYR A 70 6.05 -21.19 3.89
C TYR A 70 7.06 -20.77 4.97
N LEU A 71 6.82 -19.62 5.59
CA LEU A 71 7.56 -19.11 6.74
C LEU A 71 6.60 -19.02 7.93
N ASN A 72 7.11 -19.29 9.13
CA ASN A 72 6.34 -19.34 10.39
C ASN A 72 5.18 -20.37 10.40
N THR A 73 5.10 -21.27 9.41
CA THR A 73 4.07 -22.32 9.32
C THR A 73 4.52 -23.46 8.40
N SER A 74 3.69 -24.50 8.26
CA SER A 74 3.75 -25.50 7.19
C SER A 74 2.40 -25.55 6.43
N PRO A 75 2.34 -26.15 5.23
CA PRO A 75 1.07 -26.31 4.51
C PRO A 75 -0.01 -27.01 5.36
N GLU A 76 0.37 -28.07 6.06
CA GLU A 76 -0.56 -28.87 6.88
C GLU A 76 -1.03 -28.12 8.12
N GLN A 77 -0.15 -27.31 8.72
CA GLN A 77 -0.47 -26.49 9.87
C GLN A 77 -1.41 -25.34 9.45
N LEU A 78 -1.06 -24.61 8.40
CA LEU A 78 -1.87 -23.50 7.89
C LEU A 78 -3.29 -23.94 7.48
N SER A 79 -3.41 -25.09 6.81
CA SER A 79 -4.71 -25.62 6.41
C SER A 79 -5.63 -25.90 7.62
N LYS A 80 -5.07 -26.30 8.76
CA LYS A 80 -5.84 -26.54 9.99
C LYS A 80 -6.14 -25.23 10.72
N ASP A 81 -5.17 -24.31 10.74
CA ASP A 81 -5.31 -23.05 11.45
C ASP A 81 -6.41 -22.18 10.86
N ILE A 82 -6.68 -22.28 9.56
CA ILE A 82 -7.75 -21.51 8.91
C ILE A 82 -9.15 -21.90 9.41
N GLU A 83 -9.36 -23.15 9.82
CA GLU A 83 -10.69 -23.65 10.17
C GLU A 83 -11.31 -22.86 11.34
N ASN A 84 -12.51 -22.33 11.13
CA ASN A 84 -13.26 -21.56 12.13
C ASN A 84 -12.49 -20.34 12.68
N LYS A 85 -11.55 -19.75 11.95
CA LYS A 85 -10.85 -18.50 12.34
C LYS A 85 -11.33 -17.33 11.49
N VAL A 86 -11.34 -16.14 12.06
CA VAL A 86 -11.39 -14.91 11.26
C VAL A 86 -10.02 -14.76 10.60
N VAL A 87 -9.97 -14.62 9.28
CA VAL A 87 -8.69 -14.60 8.54
C VAL A 87 -8.45 -13.24 7.91
N LEU A 88 -7.32 -12.61 8.23
CA LEU A 88 -6.82 -11.45 7.50
C LEU A 88 -5.73 -11.91 6.53
N TYR A 89 -6.01 -11.77 5.23
CA TYR A 89 -5.04 -11.95 4.17
C TYR A 89 -4.38 -10.61 3.84
N ASP A 90 -3.10 -10.47 4.16
CA ASP A 90 -2.30 -9.27 3.87
C ASP A 90 -1.42 -9.54 2.66
N ILE A 91 -1.74 -8.96 1.51
CA ILE A 91 -0.91 -9.07 0.31
C ILE A 91 0.14 -7.96 0.34
N TRP A 92 1.41 -8.36 0.41
CA TRP A 92 2.54 -7.45 0.65
C TRP A 92 3.79 -7.86 -0.14
N THR A 93 4.77 -6.96 -0.19
CA THR A 93 6.15 -7.25 -0.60
C THR A 93 7.12 -6.39 0.20
N TYR A 94 8.33 -6.89 0.49
CA TYR A 94 9.19 -6.27 1.51
C TYR A 94 9.91 -5.00 1.07
N SER A 95 10.01 -4.70 -0.23
CA SER A 95 10.58 -3.44 -0.73
C SER A 95 9.54 -2.35 -0.98
N CYS A 96 8.25 -2.63 -0.75
CA CYS A 96 7.18 -1.64 -0.91
C CYS A 96 7.01 -0.78 0.35
N ILE A 97 7.27 0.53 0.25
CA ILE A 97 7.16 1.45 1.40
C ILE A 97 5.75 1.48 2.02
N ASN A 98 4.71 1.37 1.19
CA ASN A 98 3.32 1.38 1.65
C ASN A 98 3.00 0.11 2.46
N CYS A 99 3.59 -1.03 2.07
CA CYS A 99 3.54 -2.26 2.86
C CYS A 99 4.29 -2.08 4.17
N ILE A 100 5.54 -1.59 4.13
CA ILE A 100 6.36 -1.38 5.33
C ILE A 100 5.65 -0.48 6.36
N ARG A 101 4.98 0.60 5.91
CA ARG A 101 4.18 1.48 6.79
C ARG A 101 2.92 0.81 7.36
N THR A 102 2.41 -0.22 6.69
CA THR A 102 1.23 -0.99 7.11
C THR A 102 1.59 -2.08 8.12
N LEU A 103 2.78 -2.68 8.02
CA LEU A 103 3.20 -3.81 8.85
C LEU A 103 3.04 -3.58 10.37
N PRO A 104 3.39 -2.41 10.97
CA PRO A 104 3.19 -2.18 12.40
C PRO A 104 1.76 -2.44 12.89
N TYR A 105 0.76 -2.02 12.13
CA TYR A 105 -0.64 -2.30 12.47
C TYR A 105 -0.97 -3.78 12.38
N VAL A 106 -0.47 -4.46 11.35
CA VAL A 106 -0.74 -5.89 11.13
C VAL A 106 -0.09 -6.73 12.23
N THR A 107 1.14 -6.40 12.64
CA THR A 107 1.84 -7.06 13.75
C THR A 107 1.13 -6.83 15.08
N GLU A 108 0.68 -5.61 15.36
CA GLU A 108 -0.07 -5.30 16.59
C GLU A 108 -1.42 -6.03 16.62
N TRP A 109 -2.15 -6.10 15.50
CA TRP A 109 -3.39 -6.89 15.43
C TRP A 109 -3.14 -8.38 15.64
N ASN A 110 -2.02 -8.91 15.17
CA ASN A 110 -1.65 -10.31 15.43
C ASN A 110 -1.39 -10.56 16.90
N GLU A 111 -0.60 -9.71 17.56
CA GLU A 111 -0.31 -9.83 19.00
C GLU A 111 -1.58 -9.75 19.83
N LYS A 112 -2.49 -8.86 19.43
CA LYS A 112 -3.71 -8.54 20.17
C LYS A 112 -4.83 -9.57 20.02
N TYR A 113 -5.06 -10.08 18.81
CA TYR A 113 -6.27 -10.83 18.49
C TYR A 113 -6.04 -12.31 18.13
N SER A 114 -4.79 -12.77 18.07
CA SER A 114 -4.50 -14.16 17.67
C SER A 114 -5.15 -15.19 18.61
N ASP A 115 -5.08 -14.96 19.92
CA ASP A 115 -5.70 -15.80 20.95
C ASP A 115 -7.24 -15.76 20.89
N ASP A 116 -7.83 -14.66 20.43
CA ASP A 116 -9.28 -14.48 20.28
C ASP A 116 -9.85 -15.16 19.02
N GLY A 117 -8.99 -15.60 18.10
CA GLY A 117 -9.41 -16.29 16.89
C GLY A 117 -9.13 -15.55 15.58
N LEU A 118 -8.29 -14.51 15.60
CA LEU A 118 -7.73 -13.94 14.39
C LEU A 118 -6.58 -14.83 13.89
N LEU A 119 -6.55 -15.08 12.59
CA LEU A 119 -5.39 -15.61 11.89
C LEU A 119 -4.96 -14.61 10.83
N ILE A 120 -3.72 -14.14 10.90
CA ILE A 120 -3.14 -13.31 9.84
C ILE A 120 -2.31 -14.20 8.92
N ILE A 121 -2.47 -14.03 7.61
CA ILE A 121 -1.64 -14.69 6.59
C ILE A 121 -1.02 -13.61 5.72
N GLY A 122 0.29 -13.43 5.85
CA GLY A 122 1.06 -12.57 4.97
C GLY A 122 1.30 -13.27 3.62
N ILE A 123 0.61 -12.84 2.57
CA ILE A 123 0.84 -13.31 1.21
C ILE A 123 1.91 -12.42 0.59
N HIS A 124 3.15 -12.90 0.62
CA HIS A 124 4.27 -12.24 0.00
C HIS A 124 4.24 -12.48 -1.52
N SER A 125 3.70 -11.53 -2.28
CA SER A 125 3.69 -11.54 -3.74
C SER A 125 4.76 -10.57 -4.24
N PRO A 126 5.86 -11.03 -4.87
CA PRO A 126 7.00 -10.19 -5.20
C PRO A 126 6.69 -9.23 -6.36
N GLU A 127 7.12 -7.98 -6.24
CA GLU A 127 7.12 -6.98 -7.31
C GLU A 127 8.35 -7.15 -8.22
N PHE A 128 9.50 -7.51 -7.64
CA PHE A 128 10.79 -7.68 -8.33
C PHE A 128 11.40 -9.07 -8.14
N GLU A 129 12.32 -9.48 -9.04
CA GLU A 129 12.90 -10.82 -9.02
C GLU A 129 13.70 -11.12 -7.74
N PHE A 130 14.41 -10.14 -7.19
CA PHE A 130 15.16 -10.31 -5.94
C PHE A 130 14.25 -10.57 -4.73
N GLU A 131 12.96 -10.27 -4.83
CA GLU A 131 11.96 -10.52 -3.78
C GLU A 131 11.46 -11.97 -3.77
N LYS A 132 11.75 -12.76 -4.81
CA LYS A 132 11.44 -14.21 -4.82
C LYS A 132 12.37 -15.03 -3.92
N ASN A 133 13.53 -14.48 -3.55
CA ASN A 133 14.51 -15.18 -2.73
C ASN A 133 14.02 -15.30 -1.28
N VAL A 134 13.76 -16.54 -0.86
CA VAL A 134 13.24 -16.85 0.48
C VAL A 134 14.10 -16.31 1.61
N ASN A 135 15.43 -16.21 1.45
CA ASN A 135 16.31 -15.68 2.49
C ASN A 135 16.10 -14.17 2.67
N ASN A 136 15.88 -13.43 1.58
CA ASN A 136 15.58 -11.99 1.66
C ASN A 136 14.23 -11.76 2.34
N VAL A 137 13.21 -12.54 1.97
CA VAL A 137 11.89 -12.49 2.62
C VAL A 137 12.00 -12.83 4.10
N LYS A 138 12.78 -13.85 4.47
CA LYS A 138 13.02 -14.22 5.87
C LYS A 138 13.68 -13.09 6.66
N MET A 139 14.71 -12.44 6.11
CA MET A 139 15.33 -11.29 6.76
C MET A 139 14.34 -10.14 6.96
N ALA A 140 13.45 -9.89 6.00
CA ALA A 140 12.38 -8.90 6.15
C ALA A 140 11.35 -9.29 7.23
N VAL A 141 10.92 -10.56 7.24
CA VAL A 141 10.03 -11.12 8.28
C VAL A 141 10.63 -10.90 9.67
N ASP A 142 11.91 -11.22 9.84
CA ASP A 142 12.62 -11.01 11.11
C ASP A 142 12.76 -9.51 11.44
N LYS A 143 13.15 -8.68 10.45
CA LYS A 143 13.34 -7.22 10.60
C LYS A 143 12.07 -6.50 11.04
N TYR A 144 10.91 -6.90 10.52
CA TYR A 144 9.63 -6.24 10.79
C TYR A 144 8.81 -6.95 11.88
N GLY A 145 9.39 -7.91 12.62
CA GLY A 145 8.70 -8.56 13.73
C GLY A 145 7.50 -9.41 13.33
N ILE A 146 7.49 -9.95 12.10
CA ILE A 146 6.38 -10.73 11.58
C ILE A 146 6.45 -12.14 12.17
N THR A 147 5.53 -12.44 13.09
CA THR A 147 5.42 -13.75 13.76
C THR A 147 4.28 -14.62 13.21
N TYR A 148 3.34 -14.02 12.47
CA TYR A 148 2.26 -14.75 11.80
C TYR A 148 2.74 -15.52 10.56
N PRO A 149 1.96 -16.51 10.07
CA PRO A 149 2.24 -17.23 8.84
C PRO A 149 2.50 -16.33 7.63
N VAL A 150 3.56 -16.61 6.88
CA VAL A 150 3.86 -15.95 5.60
C VAL A 150 4.01 -16.99 4.50
N VAL A 151 3.33 -16.77 3.38
CA VAL A 151 3.39 -17.62 2.18
C VAL A 151 4.01 -16.85 1.02
N LEU A 152 4.94 -17.47 0.30
CA LEU A 152 5.61 -16.85 -0.84
C LEU A 152 4.89 -17.21 -2.14
N ASP A 153 4.16 -16.25 -2.70
CA ASP A 153 3.40 -16.35 -3.95
C ASP A 153 4.25 -15.91 -5.15
N ASN A 154 5.38 -16.60 -5.36
CA ASN A 154 6.42 -16.18 -6.32
C ASN A 154 5.95 -16.11 -7.79
N ASN A 155 4.87 -16.79 -8.15
CA ASN A 155 4.31 -16.84 -9.51
C ASN A 155 2.98 -16.08 -9.65
N TRP A 156 2.57 -15.35 -8.60
CA TRP A 156 1.33 -14.58 -8.54
C TRP A 156 0.08 -15.43 -8.75
N GLU A 157 0.10 -16.70 -8.36
CA GLU A 157 -1.05 -17.59 -8.52
C GLU A 157 -2.13 -17.27 -7.47
N THR A 158 -1.73 -17.10 -6.21
CA THR A 158 -2.63 -16.64 -5.15
C THR A 158 -3.10 -15.21 -5.40
N TRP A 159 -2.18 -14.31 -5.78
CA TRP A 159 -2.50 -12.95 -6.20
C TRP A 159 -3.62 -12.91 -7.26
N LYS A 160 -3.53 -13.75 -8.30
CA LYS A 160 -4.54 -13.85 -9.36
C LYS A 160 -5.84 -14.45 -8.85
N ALA A 161 -5.78 -15.46 -7.97
CA ALA A 161 -6.96 -16.07 -7.38
C ALA A 161 -7.79 -15.06 -6.55
N PHE A 162 -7.12 -14.14 -5.85
CA PHE A 162 -7.76 -13.01 -5.15
C PHE A 162 -8.21 -11.87 -6.07
N GLU A 163 -8.00 -11.98 -7.38
CA GLU A 163 -8.21 -10.91 -8.36
C GLU A 163 -7.48 -9.60 -7.97
N ASN A 164 -6.30 -9.72 -7.34
CA ASN A 164 -5.57 -8.58 -6.80
C ASN A 164 -4.84 -7.78 -7.89
N ARG A 165 -4.59 -6.49 -7.60
CA ARG A 165 -3.86 -5.54 -8.46
C ARG A 165 -2.97 -4.55 -7.70
N TYR A 166 -2.88 -4.63 -6.37
CA TYR A 166 -2.26 -3.58 -5.55
C TYR A 166 -1.48 -4.14 -4.36
N TRP A 167 -0.45 -3.39 -3.96
CA TRP A 167 0.28 -3.54 -2.71
C TRP A 167 0.16 -2.26 -1.86
N PRO A 168 -0.03 -2.37 -0.53
CA PRO A 168 -0.61 -3.53 0.15
C PRO A 168 -2.10 -3.68 -0.24
N ARG A 169 -2.67 -4.87 0.00
CA ARG A 169 -4.12 -5.05 -0.01
C ARG A 169 -4.51 -6.04 1.09
N LYS A 170 -5.54 -5.70 1.84
CA LYS A 170 -6.07 -6.51 2.94
C LYS A 170 -7.43 -7.08 2.55
N TYR A 171 -7.65 -8.35 2.85
CA TYR A 171 -8.97 -8.99 2.80
C TYR A 171 -9.24 -9.62 4.16
N VAL A 172 -10.41 -9.36 4.73
CA VAL A 172 -10.81 -9.97 6.00
C VAL A 172 -11.98 -10.91 5.75
N ALA A 173 -11.77 -12.19 6.04
CA ALA A 173 -12.78 -13.23 5.93
C ALA A 173 -13.33 -13.63 7.31
N ASP A 174 -14.61 -13.95 7.36
CA ASP A 174 -15.23 -14.50 8.58
C ASP A 174 -14.81 -15.96 8.83
N HIS A 175 -15.27 -16.53 9.93
CA HIS A 175 -14.95 -17.90 10.37
C HIS A 175 -15.45 -19.01 9.43
N GLU A 176 -16.31 -18.68 8.46
CA GLU A 176 -16.77 -19.59 7.41
C GLU A 176 -16.03 -19.35 6.07
N GLY A 177 -15.09 -18.39 6.04
CA GLY A 177 -14.26 -18.08 4.88
C GLY A 177 -14.86 -17.06 3.91
N TYR A 178 -16.00 -16.43 4.21
CA TYR A 178 -16.55 -15.37 3.36
C TYR A 178 -15.77 -14.07 3.57
N ILE A 179 -15.30 -13.45 2.49
CA ILE A 179 -14.66 -12.12 2.53
C ILE A 179 -15.73 -11.08 2.89
N ARG A 180 -15.59 -10.46 4.05
CA ARG A 180 -16.50 -9.46 4.61
C ARG A 180 -16.00 -8.03 4.47
N TYR A 181 -14.71 -7.88 4.15
CA TYR A 181 -14.08 -6.59 3.94
C TYR A 181 -12.87 -6.72 3.04
N ASP A 182 -12.65 -5.71 2.19
CA ASP A 182 -11.41 -5.55 1.43
C ASP A 182 -10.95 -4.08 1.46
N HIS A 183 -9.64 -3.87 1.50
CA HIS A 183 -9.05 -2.55 1.49
C HIS A 183 -7.79 -2.51 0.62
N ILE A 184 -7.81 -1.62 -0.36
CA ILE A 184 -6.70 -1.36 -1.27
C ILE A 184 -5.81 -0.26 -0.69
N GLY A 185 -4.51 -0.54 -0.60
CA GLY A 185 -3.50 0.44 -0.26
C GLY A 185 -3.21 0.57 1.24
N GLU A 186 -2.37 1.55 1.53
CA GLU A 186 -2.00 1.99 2.88
C GLU A 186 -3.18 2.78 3.50
N GLY A 187 -3.44 2.58 4.80
CA GLY A 187 -4.49 3.28 5.54
C GLY A 187 -5.68 2.41 5.95
N SER A 188 -6.77 3.10 6.30
CA SER A 188 -8.02 2.54 6.85
C SER A 188 -7.81 1.57 8.01
N TYR A 189 -6.80 1.81 8.85
CA TYR A 189 -6.43 0.91 9.94
C TYR A 189 -7.54 0.77 10.96
N LYS A 190 -8.12 1.89 11.42
CA LYS A 190 -9.25 1.89 12.37
C LYS A 190 -10.50 1.20 11.82
N GLU A 191 -10.77 1.35 10.53
CA GLU A 191 -11.88 0.69 9.85
C GLU A 191 -11.64 -0.83 9.79
N THR A 192 -10.44 -1.24 9.36
CA THR A 192 -10.03 -2.64 9.26
C THR A 192 -10.10 -3.33 10.63
N GLU A 193 -9.59 -2.69 11.68
CA GLU A 193 -9.60 -3.25 13.04
C GLU A 193 -11.02 -3.41 13.60
N LYS A 194 -11.92 -2.44 13.34
CA LYS A 194 -13.33 -2.58 13.73
C LYS A 194 -14.00 -3.78 13.06
N VAL A 195 -13.69 -4.03 11.78
CA VAL A 195 -14.18 -5.23 11.09
C VAL A 195 -13.62 -6.49 11.74
N ILE A 196 -12.33 -6.53 12.06
CA ILE A 196 -11.72 -7.67 12.77
C ILE A 196 -12.47 -7.94 14.07
N GLN A 197 -12.65 -6.93 14.93
CA GLN A 197 -13.38 -7.06 16.20
C GLN A 197 -14.81 -7.55 15.98
N GLN A 198 -15.54 -6.98 15.03
CA GLN A 198 -16.91 -7.39 14.69
C GLN A 198 -16.98 -8.87 14.29
N LEU A 199 -16.05 -9.35 13.45
CA LEU A 199 -16.06 -10.73 12.98
C LEU A 199 -15.63 -11.72 14.06
N LEU A 200 -14.76 -11.31 14.98
CA LEU A 200 -14.39 -12.10 16.15
C LEU A 200 -15.59 -12.25 17.11
N GLU A 201 -16.33 -11.18 17.34
CA GLU A 201 -17.58 -11.21 18.12
C GLU A 201 -18.64 -12.10 17.45
N GLU A 202 -18.87 -11.96 16.13
CA GLU A 202 -19.78 -12.82 15.35
C GLU A 202 -19.38 -14.30 15.49
N ARG A 203 -18.10 -14.61 15.29
CA ARG A 203 -17.54 -15.96 15.47
C ARG A 203 -17.78 -16.50 16.87
N ALA A 204 -17.48 -15.71 17.90
CA ALA A 204 -17.60 -16.16 19.29
C ALA A 204 -19.06 -16.47 19.66
N GLN A 205 -20.01 -15.67 19.16
CA GLN A 205 -21.44 -15.94 19.36
C GLN A 205 -21.87 -17.25 18.69
N VAL A 206 -21.49 -17.47 17.42
CA VAL A 206 -21.84 -18.68 16.67
C VAL A 206 -21.23 -19.93 17.33
N LEU A 207 -20.00 -19.84 17.79
CA LEU A 207 -19.27 -20.96 18.41
C LEU A 207 -19.49 -21.08 19.93
N SER A 208 -20.33 -20.22 20.52
CA SER A 208 -20.57 -20.16 21.97
C SER A 208 -19.29 -20.01 22.81
N ILE A 209 -18.33 -19.21 22.33
CA ILE A 209 -17.06 -18.88 22.99
C ILE A 209 -17.25 -17.63 23.83
N GLN A 210 -16.74 -17.63 25.06
CA GLN A 210 -16.70 -16.44 25.90
C GLN A 210 -15.50 -15.57 25.46
N MET A 211 -15.77 -14.36 24.98
CA MET A 211 -14.73 -13.37 24.70
C MET A 211 -14.54 -12.39 25.85
N ALA A 212 -13.31 -11.86 25.95
CA ALA A 212 -13.04 -10.69 26.76
C ALA A 212 -13.80 -9.47 26.21
N SER A 213 -13.94 -8.41 27.01
CA SER A 213 -14.55 -7.16 26.57
C SER A 213 -13.79 -6.56 25.39
N ALA A 214 -14.51 -5.93 24.45
CA ALA A 214 -13.93 -5.26 23.28
C ALA A 214 -12.73 -4.38 23.65
N GLU A 215 -11.60 -4.64 22.99
CA GLU A 215 -10.36 -3.92 23.24
C GLU A 215 -10.36 -2.55 22.56
N SER A 216 -9.64 -1.57 23.13
CA SER A 216 -9.44 -0.27 22.49
C SER A 216 -8.61 -0.41 21.23
N LEU A 217 -8.96 0.26 20.12
CA LEU A 217 -8.21 0.17 18.85
C LEU A 217 -6.72 0.48 19.01
N VAL A 218 -5.89 -0.08 18.12
CA VAL A 218 -4.45 0.22 18.02
C VAL A 218 -4.28 1.72 17.73
N ASP A 219 -3.42 2.37 18.53
CA ASP A 219 -3.13 3.79 18.45
C ASP A 219 -1.68 4.01 18.00
N ILE A 220 -1.48 4.01 16.69
CA ILE A 220 -0.21 4.34 16.04
C ILE A 220 -0.41 5.65 15.27
N GLU A 221 0.61 6.52 15.29
CA GLU A 221 0.61 7.73 14.49
C GLU A 221 0.66 7.38 12.98
N GLU A 222 -0.45 7.60 12.28
CA GLU A 222 -0.54 7.35 10.84
C GLU A 222 0.36 8.30 10.04
N PHE A 223 1.07 7.74 9.06
CA PHE A 223 1.90 8.53 8.16
C PHE A 223 1.04 9.51 7.34
N GLN A 224 1.32 10.80 7.49
CA GLN A 224 0.57 11.85 6.80
C GLN A 224 1.07 12.06 5.37
N HIS A 225 0.40 11.44 4.41
CA HIS A 225 0.70 11.62 2.98
C HIS A 225 0.52 13.07 2.54
N THR A 226 1.41 13.52 1.65
CA THR A 226 1.23 14.82 0.99
C THR A 226 0.13 14.72 -0.07
N SER A 227 -0.83 15.66 -0.06
CA SER A 227 -2.04 15.58 -0.89
C SER A 227 -1.77 15.58 -2.40
N PHE A 228 -0.70 16.24 -2.81
CA PHE A 228 -0.14 16.14 -4.16
C PHE A 228 1.29 15.63 -4.00
N ARG A 229 1.67 14.62 -4.79
CA ARG A 229 3.03 14.10 -4.82
C ARG A 229 3.36 13.48 -6.15
N THR A 230 4.66 13.31 -6.36
CA THR A 230 5.18 12.53 -7.47
C THR A 230 4.67 11.10 -7.34
N PRO A 231 4.07 10.51 -8.39
CA PRO A 231 3.72 9.11 -8.35
C PRO A 231 4.99 8.27 -8.34
N GLU A 232 4.84 6.99 -8.00
CA GLU A 232 5.94 6.04 -8.09
C GLU A 232 6.52 5.96 -9.51
N LEU A 233 7.85 6.08 -9.60
CA LEU A 233 8.60 6.08 -10.85
C LEU A 233 9.29 4.73 -11.05
N TYR A 234 8.79 3.94 -12.01
CA TYR A 234 9.39 2.65 -12.35
C TYR A 234 10.48 2.76 -13.42
N PHE A 235 11.60 2.10 -13.19
CA PHE A 235 12.75 2.04 -14.09
C PHE A 235 12.71 0.82 -15.03
N GLY A 236 11.93 -0.22 -14.68
CA GLY A 236 11.73 -1.40 -15.52
C GLY A 236 10.70 -1.17 -16.63
N TYR A 237 10.97 -1.68 -17.84
CA TYR A 237 10.06 -1.48 -18.97
C TYR A 237 8.71 -2.18 -18.82
N LYS A 238 8.57 -3.17 -17.93
CA LYS A 238 7.30 -3.88 -17.72
C LYS A 238 6.33 -3.05 -16.89
N PHE A 239 6.81 -2.47 -15.80
CA PHE A 239 5.99 -1.66 -14.88
C PHE A 239 5.84 -0.20 -15.35
N ALA A 240 6.76 0.29 -16.17
CA ALA A 240 6.67 1.62 -16.78
C ALA A 240 5.68 1.72 -17.96
N GLN A 241 5.21 0.58 -18.50
CA GLN A 241 4.23 0.56 -19.58
C GLN A 241 2.96 1.34 -19.19
N GLY A 242 2.62 2.35 -19.98
CA GLY A 242 1.46 3.23 -19.74
C GLY A 242 1.72 4.41 -18.81
N ARG A 243 2.87 4.47 -18.11
CA ARG A 243 3.30 5.65 -17.31
C ARG A 243 4.26 6.55 -18.08
N ASN A 244 5.23 5.95 -18.76
CA ASN A 244 6.23 6.61 -19.63
C ASN A 244 6.90 7.85 -19.02
N GLN A 245 7.47 7.72 -17.82
CA GLN A 245 8.08 8.81 -17.06
C GLN A 245 9.60 8.92 -17.20
N LEU A 246 10.20 8.15 -18.13
CA LEU A 246 11.59 8.32 -18.53
C LEU A 246 11.67 9.49 -19.52
N GLY A 247 12.26 10.60 -19.09
CA GLY A 247 12.29 11.85 -19.84
C GLY A 247 13.45 11.99 -20.83
N ASN A 248 14.37 11.02 -20.87
CA ASN A 248 15.41 10.96 -21.90
C ASN A 248 14.82 10.78 -23.31
N GLU A 249 15.44 11.38 -24.32
CA GLU A 249 14.99 11.28 -25.72
C GLU A 249 15.04 9.83 -26.24
N GLU A 250 15.98 9.03 -25.75
CA GLU A 250 16.14 7.62 -26.12
C GLU A 250 14.98 6.75 -25.62
N GLY A 251 14.30 7.16 -24.54
CA GLY A 251 13.20 6.43 -23.92
C GLY A 251 13.55 5.01 -23.45
N PHE A 252 12.52 4.22 -23.17
CA PHE A 252 12.68 2.82 -22.80
C PHE A 252 13.04 1.97 -24.02
N ASN A 253 14.05 1.12 -23.88
CA ASN A 253 14.54 0.23 -24.92
C ASN A 253 14.63 -1.21 -24.39
N PRO A 254 13.51 -1.97 -24.38
CA PRO A 254 13.42 -3.25 -23.69
C PRO A 254 14.56 -4.22 -24.03
N GLY A 255 15.29 -4.66 -23.00
CA GLY A 255 16.39 -5.62 -23.08
C GLY A 255 17.71 -5.09 -23.64
N LYS A 256 17.75 -3.83 -24.11
CA LYS A 256 18.94 -3.24 -24.75
C LYS A 256 19.81 -2.47 -23.76
N VAL A 257 21.07 -2.32 -24.15
CA VAL A 257 22.01 -1.39 -23.54
C VAL A 257 21.97 -0.09 -24.32
N VAL A 258 21.78 1.03 -23.63
CA VAL A 258 21.62 2.37 -24.20
C VAL A 258 22.48 3.35 -23.40
N THR A 259 23.14 4.27 -24.10
CA THR A 259 23.76 5.43 -23.46
C THR A 259 22.75 6.56 -23.46
N TYR A 260 22.47 7.08 -22.28
CA TYR A 260 21.54 8.17 -22.03
C TYR A 260 22.29 9.46 -21.76
N SER A 261 21.73 10.59 -22.16
CA SER A 261 22.20 11.93 -21.80
C SER A 261 21.03 12.76 -21.27
N ILE A 262 21.27 13.53 -20.21
CA ILE A 262 20.23 14.37 -19.60
C ILE A 262 19.97 15.59 -20.49
N PRO A 263 18.71 15.84 -20.91
CA PRO A 263 18.37 17.00 -21.72
C PRO A 263 18.37 18.29 -20.88
N ASN A 264 18.43 19.45 -21.55
CA ASN A 264 18.42 20.75 -20.88
C ASN A 264 17.07 21.10 -20.23
N ASN A 265 15.98 20.46 -20.64
CA ASN A 265 14.64 20.73 -20.13
C ASN A 265 14.13 19.51 -19.36
N LEU A 266 13.90 19.69 -18.06
CA LEU A 266 13.43 18.66 -17.16
C LEU A 266 11.96 18.92 -16.81
N GLN A 267 11.16 17.86 -16.85
CA GLN A 267 9.75 17.89 -16.51
C GLN A 267 9.55 17.36 -15.08
N GLN A 268 8.66 18.02 -14.34
CA GLN A 268 8.20 17.53 -13.04
C GLN A 268 7.63 16.11 -13.15
N HIS A 269 7.96 15.25 -12.19
CA HIS A 269 7.47 13.87 -12.09
C HIS A 269 8.02 12.90 -13.15
N PHE A 270 9.15 13.26 -13.77
CA PHE A 270 9.91 12.41 -14.66
C PHE A 270 11.28 12.12 -14.06
N PHE A 271 11.90 11.04 -14.52
CA PHE A 271 13.29 10.73 -14.22
C PHE A 271 14.13 10.72 -15.49
N TYR A 272 15.40 11.01 -15.31
CA TYR A 272 16.39 11.16 -16.37
C TYR A 272 17.66 10.41 -15.98
N LEU A 273 18.31 9.79 -16.96
CA LEU A 273 19.53 9.02 -16.81
C LEU A 273 20.68 9.69 -17.56
N ASP A 274 21.87 9.59 -17.00
CA ASP A 274 23.15 9.82 -17.68
C ASP A 274 24.04 8.59 -17.52
N GLY A 275 24.81 8.26 -18.55
CA GLY A 275 25.66 7.08 -18.60
C GLY A 275 25.06 5.93 -19.42
N THR A 276 25.69 4.76 -19.36
CA THR A 276 25.27 3.59 -20.14
C THR A 276 24.50 2.61 -19.25
N TRP A 277 23.24 2.35 -19.61
CA TRP A 277 22.31 1.55 -18.81
C TRP A 277 21.71 0.42 -19.65
N LYS A 278 21.44 -0.72 -19.03
CA LYS A 278 20.67 -1.82 -19.60
C LYS A 278 19.24 -1.76 -19.09
N ASN A 279 18.28 -1.70 -20.01
CA ASN A 279 16.86 -1.67 -19.65
C ASN A 279 16.32 -3.08 -19.43
N GLN A 280 16.13 -3.45 -18.16
CA GLN A 280 15.62 -4.75 -17.72
C GLN A 280 14.10 -4.70 -17.51
N GLU A 281 13.51 -5.88 -17.30
CA GLU A 281 12.07 -6.03 -17.07
C GLU A 281 11.60 -5.25 -15.84
N GLY A 282 12.31 -5.41 -14.72
CA GLY A 282 11.98 -4.78 -13.43
C GLY A 282 12.73 -3.48 -13.12
N GLY A 283 13.81 -3.16 -13.84
CA GLY A 283 14.65 -2.01 -13.50
C GLY A 283 15.58 -1.53 -14.62
N MET A 284 16.51 -0.65 -14.25
CA MET A 284 17.67 -0.24 -15.05
C MET A 284 18.95 -0.69 -14.35
N LYS A 285 19.85 -1.30 -15.12
CA LYS A 285 21.17 -1.73 -14.65
C LYS A 285 22.27 -0.85 -15.22
N LEU A 286 23.10 -0.27 -14.37
CA LEU A 286 24.25 0.53 -14.79
C LEU A 286 25.34 -0.36 -15.42
N VAL A 287 25.80 0.00 -16.61
CA VAL A 287 26.86 -0.71 -17.36
C VAL A 287 28.17 0.09 -17.37
N SER A 288 28.10 1.42 -17.43
CA SER A 288 29.30 2.26 -17.26
C SER A 288 29.79 2.25 -15.81
N ASN A 289 31.05 2.62 -15.57
CA ASN A 289 31.60 2.69 -14.21
C ASN A 289 30.86 3.68 -13.30
N THR A 290 30.33 4.74 -13.92
CA THR A 290 29.56 5.79 -13.29
C THR A 290 28.31 6.08 -14.10
N GLY A 291 27.27 6.55 -13.44
CA GLY A 291 26.05 7.08 -14.06
C GLY A 291 25.38 8.09 -13.14
N SER A 292 24.35 8.76 -13.62
CA SER A 292 23.52 9.58 -12.74
C SER A 292 22.03 9.46 -13.05
N ILE A 293 21.22 9.72 -12.03
CA ILE A 293 19.76 9.74 -12.10
C ILE A 293 19.32 11.12 -11.62
N VAL A 294 18.51 11.82 -12.41
CA VAL A 294 17.97 13.14 -12.07
C VAL A 294 16.46 13.09 -12.08
N VAL A 295 15.83 13.63 -11.03
CA VAL A 295 14.38 13.55 -10.81
C VAL A 295 13.86 14.88 -10.26
N PRO A 296 13.22 15.72 -11.07
CA PRO A 296 12.40 16.82 -10.56
C PRO A 296 11.12 16.24 -9.93
N TYR A 297 11.02 16.34 -8.61
CA TYR A 297 9.94 15.73 -7.84
C TYR A 297 9.26 16.74 -6.92
N HIS A 298 8.10 16.36 -6.40
CA HIS A 298 7.37 16.99 -5.31
C HIS A 298 6.98 15.91 -4.29
N ALA A 299 7.53 15.97 -3.09
CA ALA A 299 7.26 15.08 -1.96
C ALA A 299 7.96 15.61 -0.70
N LYS A 300 7.70 14.99 0.45
CA LYS A 300 8.52 15.21 1.66
C LYS A 300 9.48 14.05 1.93
N GLU A 301 9.16 12.85 1.43
CA GLU A 301 9.97 11.64 1.54
C GLU A 301 10.28 11.08 0.15
N VAL A 302 11.53 10.63 -0.07
CA VAL A 302 11.93 9.85 -1.25
C VAL A 302 12.63 8.57 -0.81
N ASN A 303 12.14 7.44 -1.32
CA ASN A 303 12.77 6.14 -1.14
C ASN A 303 13.18 5.57 -2.49
N ILE A 304 14.32 4.88 -2.52
CA ILE A 304 14.86 4.20 -3.69
C ILE A 304 14.90 2.70 -3.44
N VAL A 305 14.49 1.92 -4.43
CA VAL A 305 14.66 0.45 -4.41
C VAL A 305 15.80 0.08 -5.34
N THR A 306 16.85 -0.50 -4.78
CA THR A 306 18.09 -0.83 -5.49
C THR A 306 18.51 -2.27 -5.27
N ALA A 307 19.41 -2.77 -6.11
CA ALA A 307 20.17 -4.00 -5.86
C ALA A 307 21.63 -3.83 -6.28
N ASN A 308 22.47 -4.75 -5.78
CA ASN A 308 23.92 -4.81 -5.96
C ASN A 308 24.69 -3.67 -5.28
N ASP A 309 26.00 -3.87 -5.18
CA ASP A 309 26.88 -2.97 -4.46
C ASP A 309 27.21 -1.73 -5.30
N ALA A 310 27.00 -0.55 -4.72
CA ALA A 310 27.35 0.72 -5.34
C ALA A 310 27.51 1.83 -4.30
N GLU A 311 28.32 2.83 -4.62
CA GLU A 311 28.33 4.11 -3.90
C GLU A 311 27.35 5.06 -4.57
N LEU A 312 26.40 5.59 -3.81
CA LEU A 312 25.50 6.66 -4.24
C LEU A 312 25.89 7.97 -3.57
N GLU A 313 25.97 9.04 -4.34
CA GLU A 313 26.06 10.40 -3.84
C GLU A 313 24.75 11.15 -4.13
N ILE A 314 24.14 11.74 -3.11
CA ILE A 314 22.81 12.34 -3.14
C ILE A 314 22.92 13.87 -3.12
N TYR A 315 22.36 14.52 -4.13
CA TYR A 315 22.32 15.96 -4.26
C TYR A 315 20.87 16.43 -4.37
N LEU A 316 20.58 17.57 -3.77
CA LEU A 316 19.27 18.22 -3.82
C LEU A 316 19.48 19.65 -4.29
N ASP A 317 18.87 20.01 -5.41
CA ASP A 317 19.02 21.32 -6.06
C ASP A 317 20.49 21.71 -6.29
N ASP A 318 21.27 20.78 -6.84
CA ASP A 318 22.71 20.87 -7.16
C ASP A 318 23.68 20.94 -5.95
N ASP A 319 23.16 21.08 -4.74
CA ASP A 319 23.96 21.02 -3.51
C ASP A 319 23.98 19.60 -2.93
N PRO A 320 25.08 19.16 -2.27
CA PRO A 320 25.07 17.94 -1.47
C PRO A 320 23.92 17.99 -0.45
N ILE A 321 23.15 16.90 -0.34
CA ILE A 321 21.98 16.88 0.54
C ILE A 321 22.39 17.23 2.00
N SER A 322 21.66 18.17 2.59
CA SER A 322 21.91 18.62 3.97
C SER A 322 21.16 17.75 4.98
N SER A 323 21.60 17.79 6.24
CA SER A 323 20.98 17.05 7.34
C SER A 323 19.49 17.36 7.57
N THR A 324 19.00 18.51 7.05
CA THR A 324 17.58 18.89 7.11
C THR A 324 16.70 18.05 6.18
N TYR A 325 17.30 17.49 5.12
CA TYR A 325 16.61 16.69 4.10
C TYR A 325 17.09 15.25 4.05
N SER A 326 18.17 14.89 4.77
CA SER A 326 18.75 13.55 4.76
C SER A 326 17.71 12.49 5.15
N GLY A 327 17.58 11.48 4.30
CA GLY A 327 16.81 10.29 4.62
C GLY A 327 17.40 9.50 5.79
N ARG A 328 16.59 8.64 6.40
CA ARG A 328 16.92 7.86 7.60
C ARG A 328 18.10 6.91 7.39
N ASP A 329 18.30 6.43 6.17
CA ASP A 329 19.37 5.49 5.82
C ASP A 329 20.66 6.21 5.36
N LEU A 330 20.63 7.55 5.26
CA LEU A 330 21.78 8.38 4.91
C LEU A 330 22.51 8.86 6.17
N VAL A 331 23.35 7.99 6.73
CA VAL A 331 23.92 8.15 8.09
C VAL A 331 25.05 9.19 8.16
N SER A 332 25.74 9.52 7.06
CA SER A 332 26.84 10.48 7.07
C SER A 332 27.03 11.22 5.74
N GLY A 333 26.81 12.53 5.78
CA GLY A 333 27.00 13.41 4.62
C GLY A 333 26.01 13.11 3.52
N ASN A 334 26.48 13.12 2.28
CA ASN A 334 25.66 12.90 1.09
C ASN A 334 25.92 11.54 0.42
N LYS A 335 26.65 10.63 1.07
CA LYS A 335 27.04 9.34 0.47
C LYS A 335 26.40 8.16 1.20
N LEU A 336 26.02 7.13 0.45
CA LEU A 336 25.63 5.83 0.99
C LEU A 336 26.19 4.69 0.14
N ILE A 337 26.44 3.54 0.76
CA ILE A 337 26.83 2.31 0.06
C ILE A 337 25.62 1.38 0.05
N THR A 338 25.17 0.98 -1.13
CA THR A 338 24.22 -0.12 -1.28
C THR A 338 25.00 -1.42 -1.14
N VAL A 339 24.51 -2.37 -0.34
CA VAL A 339 25.15 -3.69 -0.15
C VAL A 339 24.18 -4.85 -0.35
N GLU A 340 22.88 -4.58 -0.35
CA GLU A 340 21.82 -5.58 -0.48
C GLU A 340 20.66 -5.01 -1.30
N SER A 341 19.82 -5.90 -1.83
CA SER A 341 18.61 -5.52 -2.53
C SER A 341 17.53 -5.06 -1.55
N GLY A 342 16.99 -3.86 -1.72
CA GLY A 342 15.95 -3.38 -0.84
C GLY A 342 15.64 -1.90 -0.99
N LEU A 343 14.74 -1.45 -0.11
CA LEU A 343 14.31 -0.06 -0.01
C LEU A 343 15.25 0.73 0.91
N ILE A 344 15.67 1.91 0.45
CA ILE A 344 16.52 2.86 1.16
C ILE A 344 15.82 4.21 1.16
N ASN A 345 15.68 4.84 2.32
CA ASN A 345 15.18 6.20 2.47
C ASN A 345 16.33 7.20 2.28
N ILE A 346 16.27 7.97 1.19
CA ILE A 346 17.34 8.91 0.80
C ILE A 346 16.99 10.38 1.02
N VAL A 347 15.70 10.71 1.08
CA VAL A 347 15.21 12.05 1.44
C VAL A 347 14.11 11.93 2.49
N ASN A 348 14.16 12.76 3.51
CA ASN A 348 13.11 12.95 4.50
C ASN A 348 13.09 14.40 4.99
N SER A 349 11.92 15.02 5.01
CA SER A 349 11.74 16.42 5.40
C SER A 349 10.40 16.64 6.09
N GLU A 350 10.27 17.72 6.86
CA GLU A 350 9.03 18.03 7.59
C GLU A 350 7.86 18.38 6.66
N ARG A 351 8.14 18.98 5.50
CA ARG A 351 7.12 19.53 4.59
C ARG A 351 7.39 19.13 3.16
N ALA A 352 6.31 18.90 2.43
CA ALA A 352 6.37 18.64 1.00
C ALA A 352 6.92 19.87 0.26
N ALA A 353 7.87 19.65 -0.64
CA ALA A 353 8.40 20.69 -1.50
C ALA A 353 8.79 20.10 -2.86
N SER A 354 8.89 20.98 -3.85
CA SER A 354 9.44 20.61 -5.15
C SER A 354 10.95 20.81 -5.16
N HIS A 355 11.68 19.79 -5.58
CA HIS A 355 13.14 19.79 -5.67
C HIS A 355 13.62 19.02 -6.89
N VAL A 356 14.89 19.19 -7.26
CA VAL A 356 15.60 18.33 -8.21
C VAL A 356 16.53 17.42 -7.42
N LEU A 357 16.16 16.14 -7.33
CA LEU A 357 17.02 15.09 -6.80
C LEU A 357 18.02 14.66 -7.87
N LYS A 358 19.30 14.62 -7.53
CA LYS A 358 20.34 14.00 -8.35
C LYS A 358 21.08 12.94 -7.57
N ILE A 359 21.17 11.75 -8.13
CA ILE A 359 21.89 10.60 -7.57
C ILE A 359 23.05 10.30 -8.51
N ILE A 360 24.28 10.46 -8.04
CA ILE A 360 25.48 10.00 -8.75
C ILE A 360 25.76 8.58 -8.28
N VAL A 361 25.92 7.65 -9.23
CA VAL A 361 26.16 6.24 -8.95
C VAL A 361 27.58 5.90 -9.39
N THR A 362 28.36 5.30 -8.49
CA THR A 362 29.67 4.71 -8.78
C THR A 362 29.66 3.24 -8.40
N GLY A 363 29.83 2.37 -9.39
CA GLY A 363 29.69 0.93 -9.24
C GLY A 363 28.98 0.32 -10.43
N PRO A 364 29.70 -0.32 -11.38
CA PRO A 364 29.05 -1.04 -12.46
C PRO A 364 28.18 -2.15 -11.86
N ASP A 365 27.15 -2.56 -12.59
CA ASP A 365 26.14 -3.53 -12.17
C ASP A 365 25.12 -3.05 -11.12
N PHE A 366 25.20 -1.80 -10.63
CA PHE A 366 24.12 -1.19 -9.84
C PHE A 366 22.77 -1.34 -10.54
N GLU A 367 21.73 -1.75 -9.81
CA GLU A 367 20.37 -1.82 -10.34
C GLU A 367 19.44 -0.90 -9.55
N ILE A 368 18.61 -0.15 -10.27
CA ILE A 368 17.51 0.63 -9.71
C ILE A 368 16.17 0.12 -10.28
N TYR A 369 15.18 0.00 -9.41
CA TYR A 369 13.87 -0.55 -9.74
C TYR A 369 12.78 0.50 -9.72
N THR A 370 12.67 1.24 -8.61
CA THR A 370 11.65 2.26 -8.42
C THR A 370 12.13 3.39 -7.50
N LEU A 371 11.54 4.57 -7.69
CA LEU A 371 11.54 5.65 -6.70
C LEU A 371 10.10 5.85 -6.21
N THR A 372 9.92 5.82 -4.89
CA THR A 372 8.64 6.06 -4.23
C THR A 372 8.69 7.34 -3.41
N PHE A 373 7.52 7.96 -3.25
CA PHE A 373 7.37 9.29 -2.67
C PHE A 373 6.28 9.28 -1.60
N GLY A 374 6.56 9.95 -0.48
CA GLY A 374 5.68 10.08 0.69
C GLY A 374 5.46 11.52 1.13
#